data_AF-A0A8S3A3W3-F1
#
_entry.id   AF-A0A8S3A3W3-F1
#
_cell.length_a   1.000
_cell.length_b   1.000
_cell.length_c   1.000
_cell.angle_alpha   90.00
_cell.angle_beta   90.00
_cell.angle_gamma   90.00
#
_symmetry.space_group_name_H-M   'P 1'
#
loop_
_entity.id
_entity.type
_entity.pdbx_description
1 polymer ?
#
loop_
_entity_poly.entity_id
_entity_poly.type
_entity_poly.pdbx_seq_one_letter_code
_entity_poly.pdbx_strand_id
1 'polypeptide(L)'
;TGISPADMLLQRSIRTELVRLKPKLSKEKCTETKFYTGQLAWAVNPQLNKRPQWQAATVKRNLGSMVYEVQLENGQTWKRH
;
A
#
# COMPACT_ATOMS: atom_id res chain seq x y z
N THR A 1 -4.35 -6.69 -12.44
CA THR A 1 -4.88 -7.29 -13.70
C THR A 1 -4.33 -6.62 -14.94
N GLY A 2 -4.07 -5.30 -14.96
CA GLY A 2 -3.48 -4.64 -16.15
C GLY A 2 -4.44 -4.50 -17.34
N ILE A 3 -5.69 -4.90 -17.13
CA ILE A 3 -6.80 -4.83 -18.09
C ILE A 3 -7.60 -3.57 -17.75
N SER A 4 -8.01 -2.81 -18.77
CA SER A 4 -8.85 -1.63 -18.60
C SER A 4 -10.20 -2.03 -17.98
N PRO A 5 -10.79 -1.22 -17.07
CA PRO A 5 -12.14 -1.47 -16.57
C PRO A 5 -13.18 -1.60 -17.70
N ALA A 6 -13.00 -0.86 -18.80
CA ALA A 6 -13.86 -0.96 -19.97
C ALA A 6 -13.74 -2.34 -20.64
N ASP A 7 -12.53 -2.90 -20.72
CA ASP A 7 -12.31 -4.22 -21.33
C ASP A 7 -12.85 -5.34 -20.44
N MET A 8 -12.78 -5.18 -19.11
CA MET A 8 -13.40 -6.12 -18.16
C MET A 8 -14.92 -6.12 -18.28
N LEU A 9 -15.51 -4.95 -18.45
CA LEU A 9 -16.96 -4.79 -18.49
C LEU A 9 -17.56 -5.17 -19.84
N LEU A 10 -16.86 -4.89 -20.94
CA LEU A 10 -17.36 -5.11 -22.30
C LEU A 10 -16.84 -6.38 -22.95
N GLN A 11 -15.91 -7.09 -22.29
CA GLN A 11 -15.22 -8.27 -22.81
C GLN A 11 -14.56 -8.04 -24.19
N ARG A 12 -14.35 -6.78 -24.58
CA ARG A 12 -13.72 -6.36 -25.84
C ARG A 12 -12.92 -5.08 -25.65
N SER A 13 -11.83 -4.94 -26.40
CA SER A 13 -10.99 -3.74 -26.34
C SER A 13 -11.59 -2.58 -27.14
N ILE A 14 -11.87 -1.45 -26.49
CA ILE A 14 -12.19 -0.21 -27.21
C ILE A 14 -10.88 0.49 -27.55
N ARG A 15 -10.53 0.52 -28.84
CA ARG A 15 -9.41 1.32 -29.33
C ARG A 15 -9.84 2.78 -29.41
N THR A 16 -9.38 3.60 -28.47
CA THR A 16 -9.52 5.06 -28.54
C THR A 16 -8.21 5.68 -29.04
N GLU A 17 -8.27 6.89 -29.59
CA GLU A 17 -7.05 7.63 -30.00
C GLU A 17 -6.05 7.78 -28.84
N LEU A 18 -6.55 7.87 -27.60
CA LEU A 18 -5.73 7.92 -26.39
C LEU A 18 -4.89 6.66 -26.15
N VAL A 19 -5.30 5.49 -26.68
CA VAL A 19 -4.52 4.24 -26.58
C VAL A 19 -3.21 4.35 -27.36
N ARG A 20 -3.22 5.08 -28.49
CA ARG A 20 -2.04 5.26 -29.35
C ARG A 20 -0.99 6.19 -28.73
N LEU A 21 -1.40 7.03 -27.78
CA LEU A 21 -0.53 8.00 -27.12
C LEU A 21 0.19 7.44 -25.90
N LYS A 22 -0.04 6.18 -25.51
CA LYS A 22 0.59 5.60 -24.31
C LYS A 22 2.07 5.31 -24.54
N PRO A 23 2.99 5.95 -23.80
CA PRO A 23 4.41 5.61 -23.85
C PRO A 23 4.63 4.19 -23.32
N LYS A 24 5.57 3.46 -23.92
CA LYS A 24 5.99 2.13 -23.46
C LYS A 24 6.86 2.29 -22.21
N LEU A 25 6.21 2.31 -21.05
CA LEU A 25 6.90 2.37 -19.75
C LEU A 25 7.55 1.01 -19.45
N SER A 26 8.87 1.01 -19.28
CA SER A 26 9.59 -0.08 -18.61
C SER A 26 9.09 -0.14 -17.17
N LYS A 27 8.71 -1.35 -16.73
CA LYS A 27 8.26 -1.56 -15.34
C LYS A 27 9.49 -1.61 -14.44
N GLU A 28 10.03 -0.45 -14.09
CA GLU A 28 10.93 -0.36 -12.95
C GLU A 28 10.09 -0.55 -11.69
N LYS A 29 10.21 -1.73 -11.08
CA LYS A 29 9.60 -1.99 -9.79
C LYS A 29 10.46 -1.29 -8.74
N CYS A 30 9.98 -0.19 -8.20
CA CYS A 30 10.53 0.36 -6.97
C CYS A 30 10.13 -0.58 -5.82
N THR A 31 11.04 -1.50 -5.49
CA THR A 31 10.91 -2.49 -4.40
C THR A 31 11.65 -2.03 -3.14
N GLU A 32 11.83 -0.74 -2.94
CA GLU A 32 12.46 -0.24 -1.73
C GLU A 32 11.42 -0.17 -0.61
N THR A 33 11.56 -1.06 0.37
CA THR A 33 10.79 -1.00 1.61
C THR A 33 11.35 0.11 2.49
N LYS A 34 10.50 1.03 2.93
CA LYS A 34 10.89 2.19 3.75
C LYS A 34 11.28 1.82 5.18
N PHE A 35 10.71 0.73 5.72
CA PHE A 35 10.95 0.28 7.08
C PHE A 35 11.46 -1.16 7.14
N TYR A 36 12.27 -1.44 8.16
CA TYR A 36 12.89 -2.75 8.39
C TYR A 36 12.22 -3.47 9.56
N THR A 37 12.31 -4.80 9.56
CA THR A 37 11.84 -5.62 10.68
C THR A 37 12.66 -5.38 11.93
N GLY A 38 11.99 -5.20 13.07
CA GLY A 38 12.57 -4.81 14.35
C GLY A 38 12.72 -3.30 14.53
N GLN A 39 12.43 -2.49 13.50
CA GLN A 39 12.50 -1.04 13.61
C GLN A 39 11.35 -0.50 14.47
N LEU A 40 11.69 0.46 15.35
CA LEU A 40 10.71 1.20 16.12
C LEU A 40 10.10 2.31 15.26
N ALA A 41 8.77 2.34 15.21
CA ALA A 41 7.98 3.25 14.39
C ALA A 41 6.80 3.80 15.20
N TRP A 42 6.22 4.90 14.75
CA TRP A 42 5.03 5.49 15.34
C TRP A 42 3.82 5.15 14.49
N ALA A 43 2.81 4.53 15.10
CA ALA A 43 1.55 4.18 14.44
C ALA A 43 0.43 5.11 14.93
N VAL A 44 -0.37 5.63 13.99
CA VAL A 44 -1.57 6.40 14.34
C VAL A 44 -2.67 5.43 14.77
N ASN A 45 -3.22 5.69 15.95
CA ASN A 45 -4.45 5.11 16.46
C ASN A 45 -5.63 6.09 16.25
N PRO A 46 -6.45 5.89 15.20
CA PRO A 46 -7.66 6.68 15.01
C PRO A 46 -8.72 6.24 16.02
N GLN A 47 -9.15 7.16 16.87
CA GLN A 47 -10.24 6.96 17.82
C GLN A 47 -11.49 7.70 17.36
N LEU A 48 -12.65 7.05 17.44
CA LEU A 48 -13.92 7.69 17.09
C LEU A 48 -14.19 8.87 18.03
N ASN A 49 -14.58 10.03 17.47
CA ASN A 49 -14.90 11.26 18.20
C ASN A 49 -13.77 11.81 19.09
N LYS A 50 -12.52 11.37 18.88
CA LYS A 50 -11.35 11.82 19.64
C LYS A 50 -10.21 12.16 18.68
N ARG A 51 -9.22 12.91 19.18
CA ARG A 51 -8.01 13.20 18.41
C ARG A 51 -7.22 11.90 18.19
N PRO A 52 -6.66 11.69 16.99
CA PRO A 52 -5.79 10.56 16.73
C PRO A 52 -4.56 10.63 17.64
N GLN A 53 -4.17 9.47 18.17
CA GLN A 53 -3.00 9.36 19.04
C GLN A 53 -1.91 8.59 18.32
N TRP A 54 -0.68 9.07 18.44
CA TRP A 54 0.50 8.33 18.00
C TRP A 54 0.94 7.39 19.10
N GLN A 55 1.13 6.12 18.75
CA GLN A 55 1.59 5.09 19.67
C GLN A 55 2.85 4.44 19.12
N ALA A 56 3.79 4.13 20.01
CA ALA A 56 5.01 3.42 19.63
C ALA A 56 4.65 1.97 19.23
N ALA A 57 5.27 1.51 18.16
CA ALA A 57 5.10 0.17 17.63
C ALA A 57 6.40 -0.35 17.01
N THR A 58 6.58 -1.66 17.01
CA THR A 58 7.72 -2.33 16.38
C THR A 58 7.27 -3.01 15.10
N VAL A 59 7.99 -2.78 14.00
CA VAL A 59 7.71 -3.46 12.73
C VAL A 59 8.06 -4.94 12.86
N LYS A 60 7.06 -5.82 12.77
CA LYS A 60 7.23 -7.26 12.93
C LYS A 60 7.59 -7.95 11.61
N ARG A 61 6.89 -7.59 10.53
CA ARG A 61 7.16 -8.10 9.17
C ARG A 61 6.68 -7.15 8.08
N ASN A 62 7.35 -7.21 6.94
CA ASN A 62 6.94 -6.51 5.73
C ASN A 62 5.95 -7.41 4.97
N LEU A 63 4.72 -6.94 4.75
CA LEU A 63 3.67 -7.65 4.02
C LEU A 63 3.62 -7.27 2.53
N GLY A 64 4.23 -6.15 2.17
CA GLY A 64 4.38 -5.65 0.81
C GLY A 64 5.38 -4.49 0.76
N SER A 65 5.51 -3.83 -0.40
CA SER A 65 6.42 -2.68 -0.55
C SER A 65 6.08 -1.52 0.40
N MET A 66 4.80 -1.38 0.73
CA MET A 66 4.25 -0.27 1.52
C MET A 66 3.17 -0.77 2.48
N VAL A 67 3.29 -2.01 2.96
CA VAL A 67 2.39 -2.56 3.97
C VAL A 67 3.22 -3.35 4.98
N TYR A 68 3.03 -3.02 6.25
CA TYR A 68 3.79 -3.54 7.38
C TYR A 68 2.83 -4.11 8.41
N GLU A 69 3.22 -5.22 9.03
CA GLU A 69 2.63 -5.65 10.29
C GLU A 69 3.44 -5.04 11.43
N VAL A 70 2.77 -4.27 12.28
CA VAL A 70 3.38 -3.58 13.43
C VAL A 70 2.77 -4.10 14.72
N GLN A 71 3.59 -4.24 15.76
CA GLN A 71 3.17 -4.64 17.09
C GLN A 71 3.29 -3.45 18.05
N LEU A 72 2.20 -3.09 18.69
CA LEU A 72 2.13 -2.05 19.72
C LEU A 72 2.68 -2.54 21.06
N GLU A 73 2.98 -1.61 21.95
CA GLU A 73 3.43 -1.92 23.33
C GLU A 73 2.41 -2.75 24.13
N ASN A 74 1.12 -2.57 23.85
CA ASN A 74 0.04 -3.36 24.46
C ASN A 74 -0.09 -4.79 23.90
N GLY A 75 0.82 -5.20 23.01
CA GLY A 75 0.82 -6.53 22.39
C GLY A 75 -0.10 -6.68 21.17
N GLN A 76 -0.93 -5.68 20.85
CA GLN A 76 -1.78 -5.74 19.67
C GLN A 76 -0.98 -5.62 18.38
N THR A 77 -1.40 -6.35 17.34
CA THR A 77 -0.77 -6.31 16.01
C THR A 77 -1.70 -5.69 14.98
N TRP A 78 -1.19 -4.70 14.24
CA TRP A 78 -1.93 -4.00 13.19
C TRP A 78 -1.25 -4.14 11.83
N LYS A 79 -2.05 -4.04 10.77
CA LYS A 79 -1.55 -3.85 9.41
C LYS A 79 -1.66 -2.37 9.04
N ARG A 80 -0.54 -1.78 8.63
CA ARG A 80 -0.43 -0.35 8.31
C ARG A 80 0.40 -0.15 7.05
N HIS A 81 0.19 1.00 6.40
CA HIS A 81 0.96 1.41 5.24
C HIS A 81 2.32 1.99 5.64
#